data_AF-A0A7W0V3W4-F1
#
_entry.id   AF-A0A7W0V3W4-F1
#
_cell.length_a   1.000
_cell.length_b   1.000
_cell.length_c   1.000
_cell.angle_alpha   90.00
_cell.angle_beta   90.00
_cell.angle_gamma   90.00
#
_symmetry.space_group_name_H-M   'P 1'
#
loop_
_entity.id
_entity.type
_entity.pdbx_description
1 polymer ?
#
loop_
_entity_poly.entity_id
_entity_poly.type
_entity_poly.pdbx_seq_one_letter_code
_entity_poly.pdbx_strand_id
1 'polypeptide(L)'
;MKKLLTIALAGSLTAFATSCSSGGEENRSATTANINSNAPPSAPTSTPAIRTDSPAAGSHSGATSGDVPASVRAVFPDAQQVTTQHKDISASQVSTIEKETNTKIADRDHHSYLAFSTTGGTRRQIGAATVVNANGKEMVIVYESRNGVPYIKEVSADGVPQTFLDQFKGMGHDDKFQIGGDLKTGGMDEATARAAAAAIRQDAVIMQTLYGGKHSH
;
A
#
# COMPACT_ATOMS: atom_id res chain seq x y z
N MET A 1 34.00 -40.53 -19.70
CA MET A 1 33.22 -41.17 -20.79
C MET A 1 32.10 -40.22 -21.19
N LYS A 2 32.01 -39.92 -22.49
CA LYS A 2 31.02 -39.05 -23.14
C LYS A 2 29.63 -39.67 -23.09
N LYS A 3 28.60 -38.89 -22.75
CA LYS A 3 27.26 -39.01 -23.35
C LYS A 3 26.69 -37.61 -23.59
N LEU A 4 26.78 -37.20 -24.86
CA LEU A 4 25.93 -36.19 -25.46
C LEU A 4 24.49 -36.72 -25.49
N LEU A 5 23.51 -35.86 -25.22
CA LEU A 5 22.17 -36.05 -25.78
C LEU A 5 21.64 -34.69 -26.24
N THR A 6 21.46 -34.59 -27.56
CA THR A 6 20.92 -33.48 -28.33
C THR A 6 19.51 -33.86 -28.76
N ILE A 7 18.49 -33.07 -28.41
CA ILE A 7 17.13 -33.10 -28.99
C ILE A 7 16.62 -31.65 -28.93
N ALA A 8 16.70 -30.86 -30.01
CA ALA A 8 15.83 -30.76 -31.20
C ALA A 8 14.80 -29.62 -31.07
N LEU A 9 14.96 -28.67 -31.99
CA LEU A 9 14.18 -27.48 -32.34
C LEU A 9 12.76 -27.86 -32.85
N ALA A 10 11.72 -27.06 -32.56
CA ALA A 10 10.68 -26.65 -33.54
C ALA A 10 9.54 -25.82 -32.91
N GLY A 11 9.29 -24.64 -33.52
CA GLY A 11 7.97 -23.96 -33.69
C GLY A 11 7.30 -23.36 -32.45
N SER A 12 6.65 -22.21 -32.47
CA SER A 12 6.16 -21.37 -33.58
C SER A 12 5.78 -19.98 -33.03
N LEU A 13 6.10 -18.93 -33.79
CA LEU A 13 5.55 -17.58 -33.61
C LEU A 13 4.06 -17.57 -33.97
N THR A 14 3.24 -16.85 -33.21
CA THR A 14 1.98 -16.31 -33.75
C THR A 14 1.72 -14.94 -33.13
N ALA A 15 1.88 -13.90 -33.96
CA ALA A 15 1.41 -12.55 -33.72
C ALA A 15 -0.07 -12.47 -34.10
N PHE A 16 -0.88 -11.80 -33.27
CA PHE A 16 -2.19 -11.31 -33.69
C PHE A 16 -2.21 -9.78 -33.58
N ALA A 17 -2.67 -9.20 -34.68
CA ALA A 17 -2.65 -7.78 -34.98
C ALA A 17 -3.76 -7.00 -34.26
N THR A 18 -3.47 -5.73 -34.08
CA THR A 18 -4.38 -4.59 -33.90
C THR A 18 -5.53 -4.58 -34.92
N SER A 19 -6.75 -4.36 -34.43
CA SER A 19 -7.88 -3.90 -35.23
C SER A 19 -8.39 -2.57 -34.64
N CYS A 20 -8.28 -1.52 -35.45
CA CYS A 20 -9.02 -0.27 -35.28
C CYS A 20 -10.41 -0.46 -35.89
N SER A 21 -11.46 -0.02 -35.20
CA SER A 21 -12.71 0.35 -35.87
C SER A 21 -13.27 1.62 -35.25
N SER A 22 -13.71 2.50 -36.14
CA SER A 22 -14.19 3.86 -35.95
C SER A 22 -15.68 3.92 -36.25
N GLY A 23 -16.35 4.93 -35.70
CA GLY A 23 -17.78 5.24 -35.89
C GLY A 23 -18.39 5.58 -34.53
N GLY A 24 -18.71 6.81 -34.15
CA GLY A 24 -19.09 7.98 -34.95
C GLY A 24 -20.61 8.01 -35.02
N GLU A 25 -21.25 8.78 -34.14
CA GLU A 25 -22.53 9.46 -34.42
C GLU A 25 -22.84 10.49 -33.33
N GLU A 26 -23.08 11.71 -33.83
CA GLU A 26 -23.42 12.92 -33.12
C GLU A 26 -24.88 12.88 -32.63
N ASN A 27 -25.18 13.48 -31.49
CA ASN A 27 -26.47 14.16 -31.35
C ASN A 27 -26.31 15.46 -30.56
N ARG A 28 -26.51 16.57 -31.28
CA ARG A 28 -26.58 17.94 -30.78
C ARG A 28 -28.01 18.28 -30.37
N SER A 29 -28.17 18.95 -29.23
CA SER A 29 -29.14 20.03 -28.98
C SER A 29 -29.14 20.35 -27.48
N ALA A 30 -29.26 21.58 -26.98
CA ALA A 30 -29.16 22.91 -27.56
C ALA A 30 -28.91 23.87 -26.38
N THR A 31 -28.17 24.93 -26.63
CA THR A 31 -27.94 26.07 -25.73
C THR A 31 -29.24 26.81 -25.42
N THR A 32 -29.45 27.24 -24.17
CA THR A 32 -30.11 28.52 -23.87
C THR A 32 -29.54 29.08 -22.56
N ALA A 33 -28.84 30.21 -22.68
CA ALA A 33 -28.52 31.09 -21.57
C ALA A 33 -29.72 32.00 -21.27
N ASN A 34 -29.99 32.27 -20.00
CA ASN A 34 -30.73 33.48 -19.62
C ASN A 34 -30.15 34.05 -18.32
N ILE A 35 -29.72 35.30 -18.39
CA ILE A 35 -29.26 36.13 -17.28
C ILE A 35 -30.37 37.15 -17.04
N ASN A 36 -30.90 37.25 -15.83
CA ASN A 36 -31.20 38.57 -15.27
C ASN A 36 -31.31 38.56 -13.74
N SER A 37 -30.75 39.63 -13.17
CA SER A 37 -30.69 40.02 -11.77
C SER A 37 -32.05 40.36 -11.18
N ASN A 38 -32.23 40.10 -9.87
CA ASN A 38 -32.79 41.06 -8.91
C ASN A 38 -32.80 40.47 -7.48
N ALA A 39 -32.25 41.23 -6.53
CA ALA A 39 -32.43 41.07 -5.08
C ALA A 39 -33.32 42.22 -4.56
N PRO A 40 -33.55 42.36 -3.24
CA PRO A 40 -34.50 41.68 -2.33
C PRO A 40 -35.60 42.68 -1.83
N PRO A 41 -36.47 42.40 -0.81
CA PRO A 41 -36.06 42.67 0.60
C PRO A 41 -36.84 41.94 1.76
N SER A 42 -36.23 41.98 2.96
CA SER A 42 -36.82 42.08 4.34
C SER A 42 -37.39 40.86 5.13
N ALA A 43 -36.56 40.31 6.05
CA ALA A 43 -36.65 40.12 7.54
C ALA A 43 -38.01 40.07 8.32
N PRO A 44 -38.09 39.67 9.65
CA PRO A 44 -37.24 38.82 10.54
C PRO A 44 -38.02 37.82 11.49
N THR A 45 -37.30 37.14 12.42
CA THR A 45 -37.72 36.52 13.73
C THR A 45 -38.34 35.09 13.69
N SER A 46 -38.04 34.06 14.52
CA SER A 46 -37.43 33.94 15.86
C SER A 46 -36.95 32.49 16.19
N THR A 47 -35.94 32.38 17.07
CA THR A 47 -35.69 31.34 18.12
C THR A 47 -34.97 30.00 17.76
N PRO A 48 -33.96 29.56 18.56
CA PRO A 48 -33.07 28.46 18.23
C PRO A 48 -33.54 27.11 18.81
N ALA A 49 -33.38 26.02 18.04
CA ALA A 49 -33.41 24.66 18.55
C ALA A 49 -32.00 24.07 18.49
N ILE A 50 -31.40 23.91 19.69
CA ILE A 50 -30.19 23.14 19.91
C ILE A 50 -30.49 21.69 19.52
N ARG A 51 -29.79 21.17 18.50
CA ARG A 51 -29.61 19.73 18.31
C ARG A 51 -28.12 19.44 18.39
N THR A 52 -27.79 18.74 19.47
CA THR A 52 -26.49 18.14 19.73
C THR A 52 -26.33 16.96 18.79
N ASP A 53 -25.78 17.19 17.61
CA ASP A 53 -25.30 16.12 16.74
C ASP A 53 -23.77 16.13 16.75
N SER A 54 -23.22 15.08 17.37
CA SER A 54 -21.81 14.69 17.23
C SER A 54 -21.42 14.62 15.75
N PRO A 55 -20.31 15.23 15.30
CA PRO A 55 -19.77 14.90 14.01
C PRO A 55 -18.99 13.59 14.12
N ALA A 56 -19.51 12.62 13.38
CA ALA A 56 -18.88 11.36 13.04
C ALA A 56 -17.53 11.57 12.33
N ALA A 57 -16.65 10.59 12.55
CA ALA A 57 -15.63 10.03 11.66
C ALA A 57 -15.00 10.98 10.64
N GLY A 58 -13.71 11.23 10.85
CA GLY A 58 -12.85 12.06 10.02
C GLY A 58 -12.93 11.71 8.54
N SER A 59 -13.21 12.75 7.75
CA SER A 59 -13.03 12.77 6.31
C SER A 59 -11.57 12.49 5.98
N HIS A 60 -11.31 11.37 5.32
CA HIS A 60 -10.03 11.09 4.64
C HIS A 60 -10.05 11.88 3.33
N SER A 61 -9.59 13.13 3.40
CA SER A 61 -9.46 14.02 2.24
C SER A 61 -8.19 13.68 1.48
N GLY A 62 -8.30 13.58 0.15
CA GLY A 62 -7.30 13.04 -0.76
C GLY A 62 -5.96 13.80 -0.81
N ALA A 63 -4.92 12.99 -1.04
CA ALA A 63 -3.50 13.34 -1.06
C ALA A 63 -3.00 14.02 -2.34
N THR A 64 -2.65 15.31 -2.26
CA THR A 64 -1.75 15.96 -3.23
C THR A 64 -0.39 16.22 -2.58
N SER A 65 0.68 15.50 -2.98
CA SER A 65 2.13 15.76 -2.71
C SER A 65 2.61 16.06 -1.27
N GLY A 66 1.71 16.28 -0.30
CA GLY A 66 1.95 16.59 1.11
C GLY A 66 1.67 15.41 2.05
N ASP A 67 1.14 14.31 1.52
CA ASP A 67 0.59 13.19 2.29
C ASP A 67 1.58 12.05 2.54
N VAL A 68 2.88 12.29 2.38
CA VAL A 68 3.91 11.32 2.78
C VAL A 68 4.30 11.62 4.23
N PRO A 69 4.04 10.70 5.19
CA PRO A 69 4.39 10.87 6.59
C PRO A 69 5.87 11.17 6.80
N ALA A 70 6.20 11.96 7.83
CA ALA A 70 7.58 12.29 8.16
C ALA A 70 8.41 11.04 8.48
N SER A 71 7.80 10.05 9.15
CA SER A 71 8.38 8.74 9.46
C SER A 71 8.81 7.99 8.20
N VAL A 72 8.01 8.03 7.14
CA VAL A 72 8.33 7.44 5.83
C VAL A 72 9.46 8.18 5.13
N ARG A 73 9.52 9.52 5.23
CA ARG A 73 10.64 10.28 4.65
C ARG A 73 11.96 9.98 5.35
N ALA A 74 11.92 9.78 6.67
CA ALA A 74 13.10 9.52 7.48
C ALA A 74 13.83 8.23 7.10
N VAL A 75 13.09 7.19 6.66
CA VAL A 75 13.68 5.91 6.22
C VAL A 75 14.23 5.94 4.78
N PHE A 76 14.02 7.04 4.05
CA PHE A 76 14.55 7.23 2.69
C PHE A 76 15.35 8.53 2.55
N PRO A 77 16.50 8.67 3.24
CA PRO A 77 17.30 9.90 3.19
C PRO A 77 17.85 10.20 1.79
N ASP A 78 18.05 9.16 0.96
CA ASP A 78 18.57 9.28 -0.41
C ASP A 78 17.46 9.45 -1.47
N ALA A 79 16.18 9.45 -1.06
CA ALA A 79 15.08 9.68 -1.98
C ALA A 79 14.98 11.16 -2.33
N GLN A 80 14.91 11.44 -3.62
CA GLN A 80 14.63 12.78 -4.14
C GLN A 80 13.14 12.98 -4.37
N GLN A 81 12.38 11.89 -4.48
CA GLN A 81 10.93 11.88 -4.59
C GLN A 81 10.37 10.67 -3.84
N VAL A 82 9.29 10.88 -3.09
CA VAL A 82 8.46 9.81 -2.54
C VAL A 82 7.04 10.02 -3.04
N THR A 83 6.41 8.98 -3.59
CA THR A 83 5.03 9.04 -4.09
C THR A 83 4.17 8.03 -3.36
N THR A 84 2.98 8.45 -2.94
CA THR A 84 1.97 7.56 -2.37
C THR A 84 1.26 6.79 -3.48
N GLN A 85 1.08 5.49 -3.29
CA GLN A 85 0.27 4.61 -4.13
C GLN A 85 -0.81 3.97 -3.25
N HIS A 86 -2.05 4.14 -3.67
CA HIS A 86 -3.24 3.57 -3.04
C HIS A 86 -3.69 2.33 -3.80
N LYS A 87 -4.04 1.26 -3.08
CA LYS A 87 -4.70 0.08 -3.63
C LYS A 87 -5.75 -0.46 -2.66
N ASP A 88 -6.94 -0.70 -3.20
CA ASP A 88 -7.99 -1.40 -2.47
C ASP A 88 -7.73 -2.91 -2.43
N ILE A 89 -7.91 -3.51 -1.26
CA ILE A 89 -7.90 -4.95 -1.07
C ILE A 89 -9.29 -5.51 -1.38
N SER A 90 -9.42 -6.23 -2.49
CA SER A 90 -10.68 -6.87 -2.92
C SER A 90 -11.15 -7.96 -1.95
N ALA A 91 -12.43 -8.36 -2.02
CA ALA A 91 -13.01 -9.28 -1.01
C ALA A 91 -12.39 -10.68 -1.07
N SER A 92 -12.03 -11.13 -2.27
CA SER A 92 -11.29 -12.37 -2.47
C SER A 92 -9.89 -12.29 -1.85
N GLN A 93 -9.18 -11.17 -2.04
CA GLN A 93 -7.86 -10.95 -1.44
C GLN A 93 -7.94 -10.91 0.08
N VAL A 94 -8.92 -10.18 0.66
CA VAL A 94 -9.14 -10.17 2.11
C VAL A 94 -9.28 -11.60 2.64
N SER A 95 -10.15 -12.41 2.04
CA SER A 95 -10.36 -13.80 2.48
C SER A 95 -9.07 -14.63 2.45
N THR A 96 -8.26 -14.50 1.39
CA THR A 96 -6.96 -15.18 1.29
C THR A 96 -6.00 -14.71 2.38
N ILE A 97 -5.84 -13.40 2.57
CA ILE A 97 -4.91 -12.82 3.54
C ILE A 97 -5.32 -13.20 4.97
N GLU A 98 -6.60 -13.11 5.31
CA GLU A 98 -7.10 -13.48 6.65
C GLU A 98 -6.90 -14.97 6.93
N LYS A 99 -7.07 -15.84 5.93
CA LYS A 99 -6.80 -17.28 6.07
C LYS A 99 -5.32 -17.56 6.30
N GLU A 100 -4.43 -16.82 5.64
CA GLU A 100 -2.98 -17.03 5.72
C GLU A 100 -2.36 -16.48 7.00
N THR A 101 -2.88 -15.34 7.47
CA THR A 101 -2.35 -14.61 8.63
C THR A 101 -3.10 -14.88 9.92
N ASN A 102 -4.30 -15.48 9.84
CA ASN A 102 -5.22 -15.67 10.94
C ASN A 102 -5.55 -14.36 11.69
N THR A 103 -5.49 -13.23 10.98
CA THR A 103 -5.77 -11.89 11.51
C THR A 103 -6.81 -11.21 10.64
N LYS A 104 -7.68 -10.40 11.25
CA LYS A 104 -8.74 -9.67 10.55
C LYS A 104 -8.22 -8.37 9.95
N ILE A 105 -8.61 -8.11 8.70
CA ILE A 105 -8.28 -6.86 8.02
C ILE A 105 -9.38 -5.84 8.34
N ALA A 106 -9.04 -4.84 9.16
CA ALA A 106 -9.98 -3.77 9.52
C ALA A 106 -10.10 -2.71 8.42
N ASP A 107 -8.97 -2.38 7.79
CA ASP A 107 -8.88 -1.40 6.71
C ASP A 107 -8.47 -2.06 5.40
N ARG A 108 -9.20 -1.74 4.34
CA ARG A 108 -9.01 -2.31 3.00
C ARG A 108 -8.32 -1.34 2.07
N ASP A 109 -8.13 -0.10 2.51
CA ASP A 109 -7.28 0.87 1.85
C ASP A 109 -5.82 0.59 2.25
N HIS A 110 -5.00 0.18 1.28
CA HIS A 110 -3.57 -0.03 1.48
C HIS A 110 -2.75 1.08 0.84
N HIS A 111 -1.98 1.78 1.66
CA HIS A 111 -1.04 2.81 1.21
C HIS A 111 0.38 2.26 1.17
N SER A 112 1.01 2.40 0.01
CA SER A 112 2.44 2.18 -0.15
C SER A 112 3.13 3.46 -0.63
N TYR A 113 4.34 3.71 -0.13
CA TYR A 113 5.12 4.90 -0.42
C TYR A 113 6.35 4.49 -1.22
N LEU A 114 6.37 4.84 -2.51
CA LEU A 114 7.44 4.47 -3.42
C LEU A 114 8.52 5.56 -3.42
N ALA A 115 9.74 5.18 -3.05
CA ALA A 115 10.89 6.08 -2.99
C ALA A 115 11.71 6.00 -4.28
N PHE A 116 12.04 7.16 -4.86
CA PHE A 116 12.82 7.28 -6.08
C PHE A 116 14.05 8.17 -5.89
N SER A 117 15.14 7.77 -6.53
CA SER A 117 16.35 8.58 -6.69
C SER A 117 16.58 8.85 -8.17
N THR A 118 17.09 10.04 -8.50
CA THR A 118 17.59 10.38 -9.84
C THR A 118 19.11 10.56 -9.84
N THR A 119 19.80 10.13 -8.77
CA THR A 119 21.25 10.07 -8.73
C THR A 119 21.78 9.26 -9.91
N GLY A 120 22.60 9.88 -10.76
CA GLY A 120 23.07 9.28 -12.01
C GLY A 120 22.22 9.59 -13.25
N GLY A 121 21.26 10.52 -13.17
CA GLY A 121 20.53 11.06 -14.32
C GLY A 121 19.29 10.28 -14.75
N THR A 122 19.06 9.09 -14.20
CA THR A 122 17.87 8.26 -14.47
C THR A 122 17.08 8.03 -13.19
N ARG A 123 15.76 8.19 -13.26
CA ARG A 123 14.87 7.87 -12.14
C ARG A 123 14.86 6.37 -11.88
N ARG A 124 15.28 5.97 -10.68
CA ARG A 124 15.27 4.59 -10.18
C ARG A 124 14.49 4.52 -8.88
N GLN A 125 13.63 3.50 -8.74
CA GLN A 125 13.02 3.18 -7.45
C GLN A 125 14.07 2.58 -6.52
N ILE A 126 14.20 3.14 -5.32
CA ILE A 126 15.17 2.71 -4.30
C ILE A 126 14.54 1.95 -3.13
N GLY A 127 13.20 1.92 -3.06
CA GLY A 127 12.45 1.14 -2.09
C GLY A 127 10.95 1.40 -2.17
N ALA A 128 10.20 0.69 -1.35
CA ALA A 128 8.82 1.00 -1.00
C ALA A 128 8.67 0.96 0.51
N ALA A 129 7.76 1.72 1.10
CA ALA A 129 7.41 1.59 2.51
C ALA A 129 5.92 1.53 2.72
N THR A 130 5.51 0.93 3.82
CA THR A 130 4.15 0.94 4.34
C THR A 130 4.19 1.43 5.78
N VAL A 131 3.04 1.85 6.28
CA VAL A 131 2.89 2.28 7.68
C VAL A 131 1.82 1.40 8.31
N VAL A 132 2.16 0.75 9.41
CA VAL A 132 1.22 -0.07 10.19
C VAL A 132 1.17 0.43 11.63
N ASN A 133 0.03 0.22 12.29
CA ASN A 133 -0.11 0.51 13.71
C ASN A 133 -0.34 -0.77 14.50
N ALA A 134 0.44 -0.97 15.56
CA ALA A 134 0.24 -2.06 16.51
C ALA A 134 0.32 -1.52 17.94
N ASN A 135 -0.74 -1.70 18.73
CA ASN A 135 -0.83 -1.21 20.11
C ASN A 135 -0.48 0.28 20.26
N GLY A 136 -0.92 1.12 19.32
CA GLY A 136 -0.67 2.56 19.35
C GLY A 136 0.75 2.96 18.91
N LYS A 137 1.57 2.00 18.47
CA LYS A 137 2.90 2.26 17.90
C LYS A 137 2.81 2.23 16.38
N GLU A 138 3.22 3.32 15.75
CA GLU A 138 3.43 3.39 14.32
C GLU A 138 4.75 2.70 13.96
N MET A 139 4.72 1.83 12.96
CA MET A 139 5.88 1.14 12.43
C MET A 139 5.93 1.35 10.91
N VAL A 140 7.07 1.79 10.42
CA VAL A 140 7.36 1.91 8.99
C VAL A 140 8.09 0.66 8.55
N ILE A 141 7.51 -0.08 7.61
CA ILE A 141 8.12 -1.29 7.05
C ILE A 141 8.68 -0.93 5.68
N VAL A 142 9.98 -1.09 5.49
CA VAL A 142 10.66 -0.80 4.23
C VAL A 142 10.86 -2.08 3.46
N TYR A 143 10.44 -2.07 2.21
CA TYR A 143 10.53 -3.18 1.27
C TYR A 143 11.50 -2.90 0.14
N GLU A 144 12.17 -3.97 -0.29
CA GLU A 144 12.82 -4.07 -1.60
C GLU A 144 12.20 -5.24 -2.37
N SER A 145 12.44 -5.28 -3.69
CA SER A 145 11.99 -6.38 -4.53
C SER A 145 13.16 -7.29 -4.91
N ARG A 146 13.00 -8.59 -4.72
CA ARG A 146 13.88 -9.63 -5.24
C ARG A 146 13.09 -10.46 -6.23
N ASN A 147 13.44 -10.41 -7.51
CA ASN A 147 12.76 -11.16 -8.57
C ASN A 147 11.23 -10.92 -8.64
N GLY A 148 10.79 -9.69 -8.34
CA GLY A 148 9.36 -9.34 -8.31
C GLY A 148 8.67 -9.66 -6.98
N VAL A 149 9.38 -10.16 -5.98
CA VAL A 149 8.85 -10.53 -4.67
C VAL A 149 9.28 -9.48 -3.63
N PRO A 150 8.35 -8.83 -2.91
CA PRO A 150 8.70 -7.93 -1.82
C PRO A 150 9.30 -8.70 -0.64
N TYR A 151 10.39 -8.16 -0.09
CA TYR A 151 10.97 -8.59 1.18
C TYR A 151 11.29 -7.37 2.04
N ILE A 152 11.26 -7.57 3.35
CA ILE A 152 11.53 -6.53 4.35
C ILE A 152 13.03 -6.22 4.32
N LYS A 153 13.37 -4.99 3.95
CA LYS A 153 14.73 -4.45 4.06
C LYS A 153 15.04 -4.06 5.50
N GLU A 154 14.09 -3.38 6.15
CA GLU A 154 14.17 -2.91 7.52
C GLU A 154 12.77 -2.54 8.04
N VAL A 155 12.67 -2.44 9.36
CA VAL A 155 11.49 -1.90 10.05
C VAL A 155 11.97 -0.79 10.99
N SER A 156 11.27 0.33 11.01
CA SER A 156 11.56 1.48 11.87
C SER A 156 10.33 1.83 12.70
N ALA A 157 10.50 2.05 14.00
CA ALA A 157 9.42 2.43 14.90
C ALA A 157 9.95 3.11 16.15
N ASP A 158 9.35 4.25 16.51
CA ASP A 158 9.75 4.98 17.71
C ASP A 158 9.36 4.20 18.98
N GLY A 159 10.34 4.07 19.89
CA GLY A 159 10.12 3.38 21.16
C GLY A 159 9.86 1.88 21.02
N VAL A 160 10.35 1.25 19.94
CA VAL A 160 10.46 -0.20 19.78
C VAL A 160 11.95 -0.56 19.77
N PRO A 161 12.41 -1.58 20.51
CA PRO A 161 13.80 -1.99 20.49
C PRO A 161 14.28 -2.37 19.09
N GLN A 162 15.39 -1.80 18.62
CA GLN A 162 15.94 -2.13 17.31
C GLN A 162 16.30 -3.62 17.19
N THR A 163 16.77 -4.24 18.28
CA THR A 163 17.05 -5.68 18.34
C THR A 163 15.82 -6.55 18.08
N PHE A 164 14.61 -6.04 18.36
CA PHE A 164 13.38 -6.69 17.97
C PHE A 164 13.11 -6.53 16.47
N LEU A 165 13.20 -5.29 15.96
CA LEU A 165 12.91 -4.92 14.58
C LEU A 165 13.86 -5.57 13.56
N ASP A 166 15.14 -5.69 13.91
CA ASP A 166 16.17 -6.27 13.04
C ASP A 166 15.90 -7.76 12.73
N GLN A 167 15.10 -8.45 13.56
CA GLN A 167 14.74 -9.84 13.31
C GLN A 167 13.88 -10.02 12.06
N PHE A 168 13.17 -8.98 11.60
CA PHE A 168 12.31 -9.06 10.40
C PHE A 168 13.07 -8.86 9.09
N LYS A 169 14.33 -8.43 9.15
CA LYS A 169 15.14 -8.14 7.97
C LYS A 169 15.35 -9.39 7.11
N GLY A 170 15.04 -9.27 5.83
CA GLY A 170 15.14 -10.33 4.84
C GLY A 170 13.91 -11.23 4.77
N MET A 171 12.93 -11.08 5.67
CA MET A 171 11.69 -11.85 5.65
C MET A 171 10.76 -11.38 4.52
N GLY A 172 9.99 -12.31 3.98
CA GLY A 172 8.91 -12.09 3.02
C GLY A 172 7.58 -12.66 3.52
N HIS A 173 6.62 -12.80 2.61
CA HIS A 173 5.29 -13.33 2.91
C HIS A 173 5.28 -14.83 3.27
N ASP A 174 6.20 -15.61 2.72
CA ASP A 174 6.33 -17.05 3.00
C ASP A 174 6.86 -17.35 4.41
N ASP A 175 7.52 -16.38 5.05
CA ASP A 175 8.12 -16.56 6.36
C ASP A 175 7.05 -16.54 7.45
N LYS A 176 6.79 -17.72 8.01
CA LYS A 176 5.91 -17.87 9.17
C LYS A 176 6.74 -17.75 10.42
N PHE A 177 6.42 -16.75 11.25
CA PHE A 177 7.11 -16.50 12.50
C PHE A 177 6.16 -16.27 13.66
N GLN A 178 6.62 -16.58 14.87
CA GLN A 178 5.92 -16.34 16.13
C GLN A 178 6.88 -15.90 17.24
N ILE A 179 6.40 -15.04 18.13
CA ILE A 179 7.13 -14.66 19.35
C ILE A 179 7.28 -15.88 20.26
N GLY A 180 8.49 -16.07 20.82
CA GLY A 180 8.84 -17.19 21.68
C GLY A 180 9.25 -18.47 20.93
N GLY A 181 9.05 -18.50 19.62
CA GLY A 181 9.60 -19.52 18.72
C GLY A 181 10.74 -18.93 17.90
N ASP A 182 10.39 -18.35 16.75
CA ASP A 182 11.33 -17.83 15.77
C ASP A 182 11.85 -16.43 16.15
N LEU A 183 11.01 -15.66 16.86
CA LEU A 183 11.28 -14.29 17.26
C LEU A 183 11.39 -14.16 18.78
N LYS A 184 12.35 -13.38 19.23
CA LYS A 184 12.46 -12.92 20.63
C LYS A 184 11.69 -11.63 20.80
N THR A 185 11.23 -11.33 22.02
CA THR A 185 10.53 -10.06 22.32
C THR A 185 11.44 -8.82 22.29
N GLY A 186 12.77 -9.02 22.32
CA GLY A 186 13.74 -7.92 22.31
C GLY A 186 13.64 -6.98 23.52
N GLY A 187 13.09 -7.45 24.64
CA GLY A 187 12.87 -6.63 25.84
C GLY A 187 11.51 -5.93 25.91
N MET A 188 10.66 -6.09 24.90
CA MET A 188 9.25 -5.71 25.00
C MET A 188 8.45 -6.72 25.83
N ASP A 189 7.29 -6.28 26.31
CA ASP A 189 6.28 -7.22 26.80
C ASP A 189 5.79 -8.12 25.65
N GLU A 190 5.41 -9.34 26.01
CA GLU A 190 5.09 -10.37 25.03
C GLU A 190 3.85 -10.04 24.19
N ALA A 191 2.85 -9.38 24.78
CA ALA A 191 1.64 -9.00 24.06
C ALA A 191 1.93 -7.95 22.98
N THR A 192 2.72 -6.94 23.30
CA THR A 192 3.18 -5.93 22.33
C THR A 192 4.05 -6.54 21.25
N ALA A 193 4.99 -7.42 21.61
CA ALA A 193 5.82 -8.12 20.63
C ALA A 193 4.96 -8.96 19.66
N ARG A 194 3.95 -9.68 20.18
CA ARG A 194 3.05 -10.51 19.37
C ARG A 194 2.19 -9.65 18.44
N ALA A 195 1.64 -8.55 18.93
CA ALA A 195 0.86 -7.62 18.11
C ALA A 195 1.71 -7.00 16.99
N ALA A 196 2.93 -6.57 17.31
CA ALA A 196 3.85 -6.01 16.32
C ALA A 196 4.23 -7.04 15.24
N ALA A 197 4.60 -8.25 15.64
CA ALA A 197 4.90 -9.34 14.71
C ALA A 197 3.70 -9.68 13.82
N ALA A 198 2.48 -9.76 14.38
CA ALA A 198 1.27 -10.03 13.61
C ALA A 198 1.00 -8.94 12.57
N ALA A 199 1.13 -7.65 12.94
CA ALA A 199 0.95 -6.54 12.03
C ALA A 199 1.96 -6.55 10.87
N ILE A 200 3.25 -6.77 11.17
CA ILE A 200 4.31 -6.87 10.16
C ILE A 200 4.07 -8.03 9.21
N ARG A 201 3.66 -9.19 9.75
CA ARG A 201 3.34 -10.37 8.92
C ARG A 201 2.15 -10.10 8.01
N GLN A 202 1.09 -9.51 8.55
CA GLN A 202 -0.10 -9.17 7.76
C GLN A 202 0.26 -8.22 6.61
N ASP A 203 1.06 -7.20 6.86
CA ASP A 203 1.48 -6.25 5.82
C ASP A 203 2.39 -6.91 4.76
N ALA A 204 3.30 -7.81 5.16
CA ALA A 204 4.10 -8.56 4.19
C ALA A 204 3.25 -9.41 3.23
N VAL A 205 2.20 -10.06 3.74
CA VAL A 205 1.26 -10.84 2.91
C VAL A 205 0.39 -9.94 2.04
N ILE A 206 -0.05 -8.78 2.54
CA ILE A 206 -0.75 -7.76 1.74
C ILE A 206 0.16 -7.26 0.61
N MET A 207 1.41 -6.92 0.92
CA MET A 207 2.39 -6.45 -0.05
C MET A 207 2.64 -7.47 -1.17
N GLN A 208 2.78 -8.75 -0.83
CA GLN A 208 2.84 -9.81 -1.83
C GLN A 208 1.57 -9.88 -2.66
N THR A 209 0.41 -9.86 -2.02
CA THR A 209 -0.90 -10.02 -2.69
C THR A 209 -1.18 -8.88 -3.69
N LEU A 210 -0.74 -7.67 -3.38
CA LEU A 210 -1.01 -6.47 -4.18
C LEU A 210 0.09 -6.13 -5.18
N TYR A 211 1.35 -6.41 -4.87
CA TYR A 211 2.51 -5.93 -5.63
C TYR A 211 3.49 -7.04 -6.03
N GLY A 212 3.37 -8.23 -5.46
CA GLY A 212 4.21 -9.36 -5.80
C GLY A 212 3.96 -9.88 -7.21
N GLY A 213 5.03 -10.33 -7.86
CA GLY A 213 4.95 -11.13 -9.07
C GLY A 213 4.25 -12.46 -8.82
N LYS A 214 3.84 -13.14 -9.90
CA LYS A 214 3.30 -14.51 -9.79
C LYS A 214 4.34 -15.42 -9.14
N HIS A 215 4.04 -15.90 -7.94
CA HIS A 215 4.79 -16.98 -7.32
C HIS A 215 4.32 -18.32 -7.91
N SER A 216 5.25 -19.04 -8.51
CA SER A 216 5.09 -20.48 -8.74
C SER A 216 5.55 -21.20 -7.48
N HIS A 217 4.61 -21.81 -6.76
CA HIS A 217 4.89 -22.81 -5.72
C HIS A 217 5.19 -24.16 -6.35
#